data_AF-A0A0M2GPR4-F1
#
_entry.id   AF-A0A0M2GPR4-F1
#
_cell.length_a   1.000
_cell.length_b   1.000
_cell.length_c   1.000
_cell.angle_alpha   90.00
_cell.angle_beta   90.00
_cell.angle_gamma   90.00
#
_symmetry.space_group_name_H-M   'P 1'
#
loop_
_entity.id
_entity.type
_entity.pdbx_description
1 polymer ?
#
loop_
_entity_poly.entity_id
_entity_poly.type
_entity_poly.pdbx_seq_one_letter_code
_entity_poly.pdbx_strand_id
1 'polypeptide(L)'
;MQGTNQYLLLAEAIGSDGRRCFRSWTSDSLAGSWTPLAASESNPFARANNVAFPSGAWTRDISHGEMIRAGYDQTLTIPACRLQYLYQGMNPNAGGDYNLLPWRLGLLTQTNSTC
;
A
#
# COMPACT_ATOMS: atom_id res chain seq x y z
N MET A 1 7.78 -13.45 0.68
CA MET A 1 6.38 -13.61 1.12
C MET A 1 6.29 -14.98 1.75
N GLN A 2 5.52 -15.14 2.82
CA GLN A 2 5.51 -16.40 3.56
C GLN A 2 5.10 -17.58 2.67
N GLY A 3 5.86 -18.68 2.71
CA GLY A 3 5.58 -19.87 1.90
C GLY A 3 5.92 -19.73 0.43
N THR A 4 6.58 -18.65 -0.01
CA THR A 4 7.07 -18.47 -1.39
C THR A 4 8.52 -18.01 -1.40
N ASN A 5 9.22 -18.25 -2.51
CA ASN A 5 10.58 -17.74 -2.76
C ASN A 5 10.56 -16.38 -3.46
N GLN A 6 9.62 -15.49 -3.08
CA GLN A 6 9.43 -14.20 -3.74
C GLN A 6 9.49 -13.02 -2.76
N TYR A 7 10.00 -11.90 -3.25
CA TYR A 7 10.01 -10.59 -2.59
C TYR A 7 8.94 -9.70 -3.21
N LEU A 8 8.35 -8.83 -2.39
CA LEU A 8 7.39 -7.80 -2.80
C LEU A 8 8.03 -6.43 -2.56
N LEU A 9 8.10 -5.60 -3.60
CA LEU A 9 8.43 -4.20 -3.52
C LEU A 9 7.16 -3.37 -3.59
N LEU A 10 6.99 -2.44 -2.65
CA LEU A 10 5.96 -1.42 -2.68
C LEU A 10 6.64 -0.05 -2.80
N ALA A 11 6.18 0.79 -3.72
CA ALA A 11 6.66 2.15 -3.86
C ALA A 11 5.47 3.12 -3.93
N GLU A 12 5.54 4.18 -3.12
CA GLU A 12 4.58 5.27 -3.18
C GLU A 12 4.78 6.07 -4.49
N ALA A 13 3.68 6.51 -5.07
CA ALA A 13 3.63 7.38 -6.23
C ALA A 13 2.63 8.51 -6.02
N ILE A 14 2.80 9.59 -6.77
CA ILE A 14 1.81 10.66 -6.91
C ILE A 14 1.13 10.45 -8.26
N GLY A 15 -0.17 10.16 -8.23
CA GLY A 15 -0.95 9.95 -9.45
C GLY A 15 -1.22 11.24 -10.23
N SER A 16 -1.80 11.09 -11.41
CA SER A 16 -2.24 12.16 -12.30
C SER A 16 -3.21 13.15 -11.65
N ASP A 17 -3.96 12.71 -10.63
CA ASP A 17 -4.86 13.53 -9.82
C ASP A 17 -4.21 14.15 -8.57
N GLY A 18 -2.89 14.07 -8.46
CA GLY A 18 -2.10 14.57 -7.33
C GLY A 18 -2.20 13.73 -6.06
N ARG A 19 -2.91 12.59 -6.10
CA ARG A 19 -3.17 11.74 -4.93
C ARG A 19 -2.13 10.65 -4.77
N ARG A 20 -1.83 10.32 -3.52
CA ARG A 20 -0.87 9.27 -3.15
C ARG A 20 -1.45 7.88 -3.36
N CYS A 21 -0.64 6.99 -3.93
CA CYS A 21 -0.98 5.58 -4.14
C CYS A 21 0.28 4.70 -4.07
N PHE A 22 0.08 3.38 -4.00
CA PHE A 22 1.15 2.41 -4.09
C PHE A 22 1.13 1.63 -5.39
N ARG A 23 2.33 1.42 -5.92
CA ARG A 23 2.65 0.51 -7.01
C ARG A 23 3.42 -0.68 -6.44
N SER A 24 3.33 -1.82 -7.10
CA SER A 24 3.95 -3.07 -6.62
C SER A 24 4.67 -3.84 -7.72
N TRP A 25 5.73 -4.53 -7.31
CA TRP A 25 6.54 -5.42 -8.12
C TRP A 25 6.96 -6.63 -7.32
N THR A 26 7.27 -7.73 -8.01
CA THR A 26 7.84 -8.93 -7.39
C THR A 26 9.18 -9.30 -8.01
N SER A 27 10.01 -9.99 -7.25
CA SER A 27 11.26 -10.59 -7.71
C SER A 27 11.57 -11.85 -6.93
N ASP A 28 12.34 -12.77 -7.51
CA ASP A 28 12.85 -13.96 -6.81
C ASP A 28 14.15 -13.65 -6.02
N SER A 29 14.66 -12.41 -6.11
CA SER A 29 15.85 -11.93 -5.39
C SER A 29 15.72 -10.46 -5.02
N LEU A 30 16.21 -10.05 -3.83
CA LEU A 30 16.24 -8.65 -3.40
C LEU A 30 17.04 -7.74 -4.35
N ALA A 31 18.09 -8.28 -4.96
CA ALA A 31 18.95 -7.56 -5.91
C ALA A 31 18.61 -7.90 -7.38
N GLY A 32 17.50 -8.60 -7.60
CA GLY A 32 17.07 -9.05 -8.93
C GLY A 32 16.33 -7.98 -9.73
N SER A 33 15.91 -8.38 -10.93
CA SER A 33 14.98 -7.60 -11.74
C SER A 33 13.59 -7.62 -11.11
N TRP A 34 12.90 -6.49 -11.17
CA TRP A 34 11.56 -6.31 -10.60
C TRP A 34 10.49 -6.35 -11.68
N THR A 35 9.61 -7.34 -11.62
CA THR A 35 8.49 -7.50 -12.55
C THR A 35 7.25 -6.80 -12.00
N PRO A 36 6.56 -5.95 -12.79
CA PRO A 36 5.32 -5.29 -12.35
C PRO A 36 4.25 -6.29 -11.89
N LEU A 37 3.66 -6.05 -10.72
CA LEU A 37 2.52 -6.81 -10.20
C LEU A 37 1.22 -6.00 -10.37
N ALA A 38 1.11 -4.89 -9.63
CA ALA A 38 0.04 -3.89 -9.76
C ALA A 38 0.69 -2.50 -9.73
N ALA A 39 1.02 -1.98 -10.91
CA ALA A 39 1.93 -0.85 -11.08
C ALA A 39 1.41 0.26 -12.01
N SER A 40 0.11 0.32 -12.29
CA SER A 40 -0.54 1.41 -13.06
C SER A 40 -1.66 2.06 -12.25
N GLU A 41 -2.18 3.21 -12.68
CA GLU A 41 -3.33 3.85 -12.00
C GLU A 41 -4.63 3.04 -12.15
N SER A 42 -4.77 2.31 -13.26
CA SER A 42 -5.89 1.41 -13.52
C SER A 42 -5.77 0.07 -12.78
N ASN A 43 -4.55 -0.36 -12.44
CA ASN A 43 -4.25 -1.54 -11.65
C ASN A 43 -3.19 -1.23 -10.57
N PRO A 44 -3.56 -0.49 -9.51
CA PRO A 44 -2.64 -0.12 -8.43
C PRO A 44 -2.59 -1.19 -7.34
N PHE A 45 -1.55 -1.17 -6.50
CA PHE A 45 -1.52 -1.99 -5.30
C PHE A 45 -2.55 -1.48 -4.28
N ALA A 46 -2.48 -0.19 -3.95
CA ALA A 46 -3.46 0.49 -3.10
C ALA A 46 -3.65 1.94 -3.56
N ARG A 47 -4.89 2.30 -3.87
CA ARG A 47 -5.30 3.64 -4.34
C ARG A 47 -6.80 3.84 -4.07
N ALA A 48 -7.27 5.09 -4.06
CA ALA A 48 -8.68 5.41 -3.84
C ALA A 48 -9.69 4.63 -4.72
N ASN A 49 -9.30 4.16 -5.92
CA ASN A 49 -10.18 3.38 -6.80
C ASN A 49 -10.25 1.87 -6.48
N ASN A 50 -9.39 1.34 -5.62
CA ASN A 50 -9.44 -0.06 -5.17
C ASN A 50 -9.56 -0.21 -3.63
N VAL A 51 -9.72 0.90 -2.91
CA VAL A 51 -9.96 0.92 -1.46
C VAL A 51 -11.42 1.26 -1.18
N ALA A 52 -12.08 0.38 -0.43
CA ALA A 52 -13.43 0.60 0.08
C ALA A 52 -13.39 1.03 1.56
N PHE A 53 -14.36 1.84 1.97
CA PHE A 53 -14.48 2.32 3.35
C PHE A 53 -15.85 1.95 3.91
N PRO A 54 -15.93 1.34 5.11
CA PRO A 54 -17.20 0.93 5.70
C PRO A 54 -18.07 2.11 6.15
N SER A 55 -17.47 3.28 6.39
CA SER A 55 -18.16 4.47 6.91
C SER A 55 -17.82 5.72 6.11
N GLY A 56 -17.86 5.60 4.78
CA GLY A 56 -17.52 6.69 3.86
C GLY A 56 -16.01 6.92 3.70
N ALA A 57 -15.61 7.42 2.54
CA ALA A 57 -14.21 7.67 2.24
C ALA A 57 -13.73 8.94 2.97
N TRP A 58 -12.83 8.77 3.95
CA TRP A 58 -12.25 9.87 4.72
C TRP A 58 -10.95 10.42 4.12
N THR A 59 -10.33 9.68 3.19
CA THR A 59 -9.10 10.05 2.48
C THR A 59 -9.18 9.62 1.01
N ARG A 60 -8.48 10.37 0.13
CA ARG A 60 -8.18 9.97 -1.25
C ARG A 60 -6.72 9.59 -1.44
N ASP A 61 -5.92 9.77 -0.40
CA ASP A 61 -4.49 9.53 -0.36
C ASP A 61 -4.24 8.25 0.44
N ILE A 62 -3.69 7.25 -0.23
CA ILE A 62 -3.12 6.06 0.41
C ILE A 62 -1.61 6.25 0.34
N SER A 63 -1.08 6.93 1.36
CA SER A 63 0.34 7.34 1.44
C SER A 63 1.11 6.43 2.40
N HIS A 64 2.40 6.73 2.61
CA HIS A 64 3.37 5.99 3.41
C HIS A 64 2.76 5.07 4.48
N GLY A 65 3.16 3.79 4.42
CA GLY A 65 2.67 2.76 5.30
C GLY A 65 3.58 1.53 5.36
N GLU A 66 3.16 0.54 6.12
CA GLU A 66 3.86 -0.74 6.28
C GLU A 66 2.85 -1.90 6.32
N MET A 67 3.28 -3.04 5.78
CA MET A 67 2.52 -4.28 5.88
C MET A 67 2.59 -4.81 7.32
N ILE A 68 1.47 -5.32 7.84
CA ILE A 68 1.50 -6.12 9.07
C ILE A 68 2.25 -7.42 8.77
N ARG A 69 3.41 -7.58 9.41
CA ARG A 69 4.35 -8.67 9.16
C ARG A 69 3.91 -9.98 9.84
N ALA A 70 4.37 -11.10 9.30
CA ALA A 70 4.17 -12.43 9.88
C ALA A 70 5.15 -12.73 11.03
N GLY A 71 6.17 -11.88 11.21
CA GLY A 71 7.18 -11.95 12.25
C GLY A 71 7.89 -10.61 12.41
N TYR A 72 8.88 -10.55 13.30
CA TYR A 72 9.53 -9.31 13.72
C TYR A 72 11.06 -9.34 13.57
N ASP A 73 11.59 -10.28 12.79
CA ASP A 73 13.01 -10.36 12.49
C ASP A 73 13.40 -9.53 11.25
N GLN A 74 14.69 -9.57 10.90
CA GLN A 74 15.28 -8.84 9.78
C GLN A 74 14.85 -9.35 8.39
N THR A 75 14.13 -10.47 8.31
CA THR A 75 13.72 -11.03 7.01
C THR A 75 12.53 -10.29 6.40
N LEU A 76 11.83 -9.48 7.20
CA LEU A 76 10.63 -8.72 6.79
C LEU A 76 9.55 -9.61 6.13
N THR A 77 9.38 -10.84 6.64
CA THR A 77 8.40 -11.77 6.11
C THR A 77 6.97 -11.25 6.30
N ILE A 78 6.20 -11.18 5.20
CA ILE A 78 4.78 -10.82 5.19
C ILE A 78 3.90 -12.05 4.95
N PRO A 79 2.65 -12.07 5.45
CA PRO A 79 1.68 -13.11 5.10
C PRO A 79 1.47 -13.20 3.59
N ALA A 80 1.18 -14.39 3.07
CA ALA A 80 0.72 -14.56 1.68
C ALA A 80 -0.80 -14.35 1.52
N CYS A 81 -1.51 -14.27 2.65
CA CYS A 81 -2.95 -14.34 2.76
C CYS A 81 -3.46 -13.17 3.59
N ARG A 82 -4.67 -12.70 3.29
CA ARG A 82 -5.38 -11.62 3.99
C ARG A 82 -4.47 -10.47 4.42
N LEU A 83 -3.80 -9.84 3.45
CA LEU A 83 -2.85 -8.76 3.70
C LEU A 83 -3.49 -7.61 4.48
N GLN A 84 -2.73 -7.01 5.41
CA GLN A 84 -3.14 -5.82 6.15
C GLN A 84 -2.04 -4.76 6.06
N TYR A 85 -2.42 -3.51 5.77
CA TYR A 85 -1.47 -2.42 5.51
C TYR A 85 -1.85 -1.20 6.33
N LEU A 86 -1.01 -0.86 7.31
CA LEU A 86 -1.15 0.36 8.11
C LEU A 86 -0.61 1.51 7.27
N TYR A 87 -1.42 2.54 7.02
CA TYR A 87 -1.09 3.62 6.09
C TYR A 87 -1.47 4.98 6.67
N GLN A 88 -0.88 6.04 6.14
CA GLN A 88 -1.33 7.40 6.42
C GLN A 88 -2.25 7.93 5.31
N GLY A 89 -3.29 8.63 5.72
CA GLY A 89 -4.21 9.36 4.85
C GLY A 89 -4.59 10.70 5.48
N MET A 90 -5.30 11.54 4.74
CA MET A 90 -5.79 12.84 5.23
C MET A 90 -7.09 13.22 4.55
N ASN A 91 -7.81 14.18 5.14
CA ASN A 91 -9.00 14.76 4.53
C ASN A 91 -8.64 15.31 3.13
N PRO A 92 -9.36 14.94 2.04
CA PRO A 92 -9.04 15.38 0.69
C PRO A 92 -9.08 16.89 0.46
N ASN A 93 -9.74 17.63 1.35
CA ASN A 93 -9.87 19.08 1.34
C ASN A 93 -8.80 19.79 2.19
N ALA A 94 -7.93 19.04 2.88
CA ALA A 94 -6.80 19.64 3.59
C ALA A 94 -5.79 20.23 2.60
N GLY A 95 -5.17 21.36 2.96
CA GLY A 95 -4.16 22.05 2.18
C GLY A 95 -3.25 22.88 3.07
N GLY A 96 -2.36 23.66 2.45
CA GLY A 96 -1.30 24.41 3.13
C GLY A 96 0.04 23.70 3.10
N ASP A 97 0.95 24.09 3.98
CA ASP A 97 2.31 23.55 4.03
C ASP A 97 2.33 22.05 4.33
N TYR A 98 3.13 21.31 3.57
CA TYR A 98 3.17 19.84 3.63
C TYR A 98 3.38 19.28 5.04
N ASN A 99 4.28 19.90 5.81
CA ASN A 99 4.64 19.46 7.17
C ASN A 99 3.51 19.69 8.19
N LEU A 100 2.50 20.49 7.86
CA LEU A 100 1.34 20.80 8.70
C LEU A 100 0.09 20.04 8.28
N LEU A 101 0.16 19.21 7.24
CA LEU A 101 -0.97 18.43 6.77
C LEU A 101 -1.45 17.46 7.88
N PRO A 102 -2.77 17.32 8.09
CA PRO A 102 -3.33 16.59 9.23
C PRO A 102 -3.38 15.07 8.95
N TRP A 103 -2.23 14.45 8.72
CA TRP A 103 -2.12 13.01 8.48
C TRP A 103 -2.65 12.22 9.68
N ARG A 104 -3.36 11.13 9.38
CA ARG A 104 -3.90 10.16 10.34
C ARG A 104 -3.65 8.75 9.82
N LEU A 105 -3.51 7.81 10.74
CA LEU A 105 -3.28 6.41 10.42
C LEU A 105 -4.62 5.67 10.20
N GLY A 106 -4.65 4.80 9.20
CA GLY A 106 -5.73 3.85 8.95
C GLY A 106 -5.18 2.46 8.63
N LEU A 107 -6.04 1.44 8.69
CA LEU A 107 -5.66 0.05 8.38
C LEU A 107 -6.46 -0.46 7.19
N LEU A 108 -5.78 -0.80 6.09
CA LEU A 108 -6.37 -1.55 4.99
C LEU A 108 -6.37 -3.04 5.34
N THR A 109 -7.42 -3.75 4.95
CA THR A 109 -7.49 -5.22 4.99
C THR A 109 -7.92 -5.71 3.62
N GLN A 110 -7.15 -6.64 3.04
CA GLN A 110 -7.42 -7.22 1.73
C GLN A 110 -8.77 -7.95 1.73
N THR A 111 -9.60 -7.68 0.73
CA THR A 111 -10.96 -8.23 0.61
C THR A 111 -11.10 -9.34 -0.43
N ASN A 112 -10.09 -9.51 -1.28
CA ASN A 112 -10.06 -10.50 -2.37
C ASN A 112 -9.00 -11.58 -2.15
N SER A 113 -8.69 -11.90 -0.89
CA SER A 113 -7.69 -12.92 -0.59
C SER A 113 -8.27 -14.33 -0.78
N THR A 114 -7.48 -15.24 -1.36
CA THR A 114 -7.87 -16.63 -1.65
C THR A 114 -7.44 -17.62 -0.56
N CYS A 115 -6.87 -17.07 0.50
CA CYS A 115 -6.52 -17.64 1.78
C CYS A 115 -6.59 -16.49 2.80
#